data_AF-A0A270MZS6-F1
#
_entry.id   AF-A0A270MZS6-F1
#
_cell.length_a   1.000
_cell.length_b   1.000
_cell.length_c   1.000
_cell.angle_alpha   90.00
_cell.angle_beta   90.00
_cell.angle_gamma   90.00
#
_symmetry.space_group_name_H-M   'P 1'
#
loop_
_entity.id
_entity.type
_entity.pdbx_description
1 polymer ?
#
loop_
_entity_poly.entity_id
_entity_poly.type
_entity_poly.pdbx_seq_one_letter_code
_entity_poly.pdbx_strand_id
1 'polypeptide(L)'
;LYYGVGSLLPMVPGLRQSFLWPILREGFFFAALSFTLNFAAYQSEVLRGALLSVPKGELEAGRSLGMSPSVLVRRIWLPRAIRTALPTIAGEIVLQLKATPLAFTVTVMDLYAVAFKVRQDTLLVYEPLLVVTLF
;
A
#
# COMPACT_ATOMS: atom_id res chain seq x y z
N LEU A 1 3.51 -20.39 -10.57
CA LEU A 1 2.94 -19.17 -11.19
C LEU A 1 1.47 -19.09 -10.79
N TYR A 2 1.14 -18.25 -9.80
CA TYR A 2 -0.22 -18.09 -9.30
C TYR A 2 -1.01 -17.24 -10.30
N TYR A 3 -1.75 -17.89 -11.20
CA TYR A 3 -2.49 -17.19 -12.27
C TYR A 3 -3.84 -16.61 -11.83
N GLY A 4 -4.23 -16.74 -10.54
CA GLY A 4 -5.35 -16.04 -9.89
C GLY A 4 -6.62 -15.85 -10.73
N VAL A 5 -7.35 -14.75 -10.45
CA VAL A 5 -8.54 -14.29 -11.21
C VAL A 5 -8.18 -13.97 -12.67
N GLY A 6 -6.90 -13.65 -12.95
CA GLY A 6 -6.31 -13.49 -14.28
C GLY A 6 -6.55 -14.68 -15.22
N SER A 7 -6.60 -15.90 -14.69
CA SER A 7 -6.88 -17.12 -15.46
C SER A 7 -8.35 -17.35 -15.81
N LEU A 8 -9.27 -16.68 -15.10
CA LEU A 8 -10.73 -16.82 -15.29
C LEU A 8 -11.27 -15.77 -16.28
N LEU A 9 -10.63 -14.60 -16.37
CA LEU A 9 -10.99 -13.53 -17.30
C LEU A 9 -10.99 -13.92 -18.80
N PRO A 10 -10.10 -14.80 -19.30
CA PRO A 10 -10.13 -15.28 -20.68
C PRO A 10 -11.34 -16.18 -21.01
N MET A 11 -12.09 -16.67 -20.01
CA MET A 11 -13.30 -17.48 -20.17
C MET A 11 -14.58 -16.62 -20.30
N VAL A 12 -14.52 -15.33 -20.02
CA VAL A 12 -15.66 -14.41 -20.16
C VAL A 12 -15.79 -13.98 -21.64
N PRO A 13 -16.90 -14.32 -22.32
CA PRO A 13 -17.10 -13.94 -23.72
C PRO A 13 -17.19 -12.40 -23.85
N GLY A 14 -16.47 -11.83 -24.81
CA GLY A 14 -16.44 -10.39 -25.10
C GLY A 14 -15.35 -9.59 -24.36
N LEU A 15 -14.77 -10.12 -23.27
CA LEU A 15 -13.76 -9.38 -22.50
C LEU A 15 -12.44 -9.19 -23.26
N ARG A 16 -12.09 -10.13 -24.15
CA ARG A 16 -10.88 -10.05 -25.00
C ARG A 16 -10.93 -8.96 -26.07
N GLN A 17 -12.13 -8.51 -26.43
CA GLN A 17 -12.36 -7.49 -27.45
C GLN A 17 -12.57 -6.11 -26.84
N SER A 18 -12.63 -6.01 -25.51
CA SER A 18 -12.77 -4.75 -24.78
C SER A 18 -11.45 -3.98 -24.73
N PHE A 19 -11.55 -2.66 -24.65
CA PHE A 19 -10.40 -1.76 -24.43
C PHE A 19 -9.65 -2.05 -23.11
N LEU A 20 -10.29 -2.76 -22.18
CA LEU A 20 -9.72 -3.14 -20.88
C LEU A 20 -8.80 -4.38 -20.96
N TRP A 21 -8.85 -5.16 -22.04
CA TRP A 21 -8.06 -6.39 -22.19
C TRP A 21 -6.53 -6.23 -22.06
N PRO A 22 -5.90 -5.15 -22.56
CA PRO A 22 -4.46 -4.93 -22.37
C PRO A 22 -4.07 -4.75 -20.90
N ILE A 23 -4.96 -4.17 -20.10
CA ILE A 23 -4.73 -3.91 -18.67
C ILE A 23 -5.07 -5.17 -17.85
N LEU A 24 -6.17 -5.84 -18.18
CA LEU A 24 -6.66 -7.04 -17.48
C LEU A 24 -5.87 -8.32 -17.83
N ARG A 25 -5.01 -8.33 -18.84
CA ARG A 25 -4.09 -9.46 -19.10
C ARG A 25 -2.84 -9.41 -18.25
N GLU A 26 -2.48 -8.24 -17.71
CA GLU A 26 -1.26 -8.05 -16.94
C GLU A 26 -1.48 -8.44 -15.48
N GLY A 27 -0.79 -9.48 -15.02
CA GLY A 27 -0.83 -9.91 -13.62
C GLY A 27 -0.41 -8.80 -12.64
N PHE A 28 0.44 -7.88 -13.10
CA PHE A 28 0.87 -6.69 -12.37
C PHE A 28 -0.31 -5.82 -11.91
N PHE A 29 -1.31 -5.61 -12.78
CA PHE A 29 -2.45 -4.76 -12.43
C PHE A 29 -3.24 -5.31 -11.24
N PHE A 30 -3.50 -6.62 -11.23
CA PHE A 30 -4.20 -7.27 -10.11
C PHE A 30 -3.38 -7.29 -8.83
N ALA A 31 -2.08 -7.55 -8.94
CA ALA A 31 -1.17 -7.51 -7.80
C ALA A 31 -1.16 -6.09 -7.19
N ALA A 32 -0.92 -5.07 -8.02
CA ALA A 32 -0.91 -3.67 -7.60
C ALA A 32 -2.24 -3.27 -6.96
N LEU A 33 -3.37 -3.59 -7.60
CA LEU A 33 -4.70 -3.28 -7.08
C LEU A 33 -4.96 -3.95 -5.71
N SER A 34 -4.62 -5.23 -5.58
CA SER A 34 -4.80 -5.97 -4.33
C SER A 34 -3.95 -5.37 -3.20
N PHE A 35 -2.70 -5.03 -3.47
CA PHE A 35 -1.83 -4.38 -2.48
C PHE A 35 -2.29 -2.97 -2.13
N THR A 36 -2.71 -2.17 -3.13
CA THR A 36 -3.24 -0.83 -2.89
C THR A 36 -4.50 -0.89 -2.02
N LEU A 37 -5.43 -1.79 -2.30
CA LEU A 37 -6.66 -1.92 -1.51
C LEU A 37 -6.37 -2.38 -0.07
N ASN A 38 -5.50 -3.37 0.10
CA ASN A 38 -5.09 -3.84 1.43
C ASN A 38 -4.43 -2.72 2.23
N PHE A 39 -3.50 -1.99 1.61
CA PHE A 39 -2.82 -0.87 2.24
C PHE A 39 -3.77 0.28 2.58
N ALA A 40 -4.65 0.65 1.65
CA ALA A 40 -5.63 1.73 1.87
C ALA A 40 -6.59 1.40 3.02
N ALA A 41 -7.01 0.15 3.15
CA ALA A 41 -7.85 -0.29 4.26
C ALA A 41 -7.12 -0.13 5.60
N TYR A 42 -5.86 -0.55 5.68
CA TYR A 42 -5.06 -0.42 6.90
C TYR A 42 -4.80 1.05 7.27
N GLN A 43 -4.40 1.87 6.28
CA GLN A 43 -4.18 3.31 6.47
C GLN A 43 -5.46 4.05 6.88
N SER A 44 -6.63 3.59 6.44
CA SER A 44 -7.91 4.18 6.84
C SER A 44 -8.18 4.03 8.34
N GLU A 45 -7.84 2.89 8.92
CA GLU A 45 -7.97 2.67 10.37
C GLU A 45 -6.97 3.50 11.17
N VAL A 46 -5.73 3.65 10.67
CA VAL A 46 -4.72 4.52 11.27
C VAL A 46 -5.18 5.97 11.27
N LEU A 47 -5.69 6.46 10.14
CA LEU A 47 -6.21 7.83 10.03
C LEU A 47 -7.45 8.04 10.92
N ARG A 48 -8.33 7.04 11.01
CA ARG A 48 -9.49 7.06 11.92
C ARG A 48 -9.06 7.14 13.38
N GLY A 49 -8.09 6.31 13.78
CA GLY A 49 -7.50 6.35 15.12
C GLY A 49 -6.86 7.71 15.43
N ALA A 50 -6.13 8.27 14.46
CA ALA A 50 -5.50 9.59 14.61
C ALA A 50 -6.54 10.73 14.73
N LEU A 51 -7.63 10.69 13.98
CA LEU A 51 -8.72 11.67 14.09
C LEU A 51 -9.41 11.60 15.46
N LEU A 52 -9.59 10.39 16.02
CA LEU A 52 -10.18 10.20 17.35
C LEU A 52 -9.21 10.56 18.48
N SER A 53 -7.90 10.55 18.23
CA SER A 53 -6.89 10.90 19.23
C SER A 53 -6.84 12.39 19.58
N VAL A 54 -7.45 13.25 18.75
CA VAL A 54 -7.46 14.71 18.97
C VAL A 54 -8.27 15.04 20.23
N PRO A 55 -7.71 15.81 21.19
CA PRO A 55 -8.40 16.15 22.42
C PRO A 55 -9.72 16.89 22.15
N LYS A 56 -10.81 16.40 22.76
CA LYS A 56 -12.14 17.03 22.62
C LYS A 56 -12.15 18.50 23.06
N GLY A 57 -11.33 18.85 24.04
CA GLY A 57 -11.18 20.24 24.50
C GLY A 57 -10.69 21.21 23.42
N GLU A 58 -9.83 20.77 22.48
CA GLU A 58 -9.41 21.63 21.34
C GLU A 58 -10.60 21.89 20.39
N LEU A 59 -11.47 20.89 20.20
CA LEU A 59 -12.67 20.99 19.36
C LEU A 59 -13.76 21.84 20.03
N GLU A 60 -13.95 21.66 21.33
CA GLU A 60 -14.90 22.44 22.14
C GLU A 60 -14.48 23.90 22.25
N ALA A 61 -13.20 24.19 22.45
CA ALA A 61 -12.67 25.55 22.45
C ALA A 61 -12.90 26.26 21.10
N GLY A 62 -12.65 25.58 19.98
CA GLY A 62 -12.93 26.13 18.65
C GLY A 62 -14.42 26.43 18.42
N ARG A 63 -15.32 25.57 18.93
CA ARG A 63 -16.77 25.82 18.89
C ARG A 63 -17.18 27.01 19.76
N SER A 64 -16.61 27.15 20.95
CA SER A 64 -16.87 28.28 21.85
C SER A 64 -16.39 29.62 21.27
N LEU A 65 -15.38 29.60 20.40
CA LEU A 65 -14.90 30.76 19.64
C LEU A 65 -15.73 31.05 18.38
N GLY A 66 -16.84 30.33 18.15
CA GLY A 66 -17.72 30.53 17.00
C GLY A 66 -17.18 29.99 15.68
N MET A 67 -16.22 29.06 15.69
CA MET A 67 -15.73 28.44 14.45
C MET A 67 -16.82 27.58 13.81
N SER A 68 -17.05 27.77 12.52
CA SER A 68 -17.90 26.86 11.74
C SER A 68 -17.26 25.46 11.66
N PRO A 69 -18.06 24.39 11.52
CA PRO A 69 -17.55 23.01 11.46
C PRO A 69 -16.45 22.81 10.42
N SER A 70 -16.57 23.45 9.25
CA SER A 70 -15.58 23.38 8.17
C SER A 70 -14.24 24.03 8.56
N VAL A 71 -14.29 25.15 9.27
CA VAL A 71 -13.08 25.84 9.76
C VAL A 71 -12.42 25.03 10.86
N LEU A 72 -13.21 24.46 11.78
CA LEU A 72 -12.74 23.60 12.85
C LEU A 72 -12.01 22.36 12.30
N VAL A 73 -12.62 21.69 11.31
CA VAL A 73 -12.03 20.52 10.64
C VAL A 73 -10.72 20.90 9.97
N ARG A 74 -10.71 21.95 9.15
CA ARG A 74 -9.57 22.32 8.31
C ARG A 74 -8.40 22.90 9.12
N ARG A 75 -8.66 23.65 10.20
CA ARG A 75 -7.61 24.35 10.96
C ARG A 75 -7.14 23.63 12.22
N ILE A 76 -7.99 22.82 12.84
CA ILE A 76 -7.68 22.17 14.12
C ILE A 76 -7.66 20.66 13.92
N TRP A 77 -8.82 20.07 13.59
CA TRP A 77 -8.99 18.62 13.66
C TRP A 77 -8.08 17.84 12.70
N LEU A 78 -8.10 18.19 11.41
CA LEU A 78 -7.35 17.50 10.36
C LEU A 78 -5.82 17.67 10.49
N PRO A 79 -5.25 18.88 10.60
CA PRO A 79 -3.79 19.04 10.72
C PRO A 79 -3.23 18.42 12.02
N ARG A 80 -4.01 18.42 13.10
CA ARG A 80 -3.62 17.77 14.36
C ARG A 80 -3.59 16.25 14.21
N ALA A 81 -4.64 15.67 13.65
CA ALA A 81 -4.72 14.24 13.37
C ALA A 81 -3.60 13.77 12.44
N ILE A 82 -3.30 14.51 11.36
CA ILE A 82 -2.20 14.19 10.44
C ILE A 82 -0.85 14.19 11.16
N ARG A 83 -0.58 15.18 12.02
CA ARG A 83 0.67 15.23 12.80
C ARG A 83 0.82 14.03 13.73
N THR A 84 -0.26 13.58 14.35
CA THR A 84 -0.26 12.39 15.20
C THR A 84 -0.10 11.11 14.39
N ALA A 85 -0.71 11.04 13.21
CA ALA A 85 -0.61 9.87 12.32
C ALA A 85 0.76 9.75 11.63
N LEU A 86 1.45 10.86 11.37
CA LEU A 86 2.69 10.92 10.61
C LEU A 86 3.77 9.92 11.06
N PRO A 87 4.13 9.81 12.36
CA PRO A 87 5.11 8.82 12.81
C PRO A 87 4.64 7.37 12.60
N THR A 88 3.35 7.09 12.80
CA THR A 88 2.76 5.76 12.59
C THR A 88 2.79 5.38 11.11
N ILE A 89 2.36 6.29 10.23
CA ILE A 89 2.39 6.11 8.77
C ILE A 89 3.83 5.89 8.29
N ALA A 90 4.80 6.67 8.79
CA ALA A 90 6.20 6.50 8.43
C ALA A 90 6.74 5.12 8.85
N GLY A 91 6.40 4.65 10.06
CA GLY A 91 6.77 3.31 10.53
C GLY A 91 6.15 2.20 9.67
N GLU A 92 4.88 2.34 9.32
CA GLU A 92 4.18 1.38 8.47
C GLU A 92 4.72 1.34 7.04
N ILE A 93 5.08 2.49 6.46
CA ILE A 93 5.73 2.54 5.13
C ILE A 93 7.06 1.79 5.17
N VAL A 94 7.87 1.94 6.23
CA VAL A 94 9.13 1.21 6.37
C VAL A 94 8.89 -0.29 6.52
N LEU A 95 7.91 -0.70 7.33
CA LEU A 95 7.52 -2.10 7.46
C LEU A 95 7.00 -2.68 6.13
N GLN A 96 6.24 -1.89 5.39
CA GLN A 96 5.72 -2.29 4.10
C GLN A 96 6.82 -2.41 3.06
N LEU A 97 7.78 -1.49 3.02
CA LEU A 97 8.96 -1.61 2.16
C LEU A 97 9.72 -2.92 2.45
N LYS A 98 9.88 -3.29 3.73
CA LYS A 98 10.47 -4.58 4.13
C LYS A 98 9.60 -5.81 3.81
N ALA A 99 8.29 -5.62 3.67
CA ALA A 99 7.36 -6.68 3.27
C ALA A 99 7.22 -6.81 1.74
N THR A 100 7.60 -5.78 0.96
CA THR A 100 7.58 -5.79 -0.52
C THR A 100 8.38 -6.94 -1.15
N PRO A 101 9.54 -7.37 -0.60
CA PRO A 101 10.22 -8.56 -1.08
C PRO A 101 9.38 -9.84 -1.03
N LEU A 102 8.40 -9.97 -0.11
CA LEU A 102 7.46 -11.10 -0.09
C LEU A 102 6.41 -11.02 -1.22
N ALA A 103 6.11 -9.82 -1.72
CA ALA A 103 5.27 -9.61 -2.90
C ALA A 103 5.88 -10.17 -4.20
N PHE A 104 7.17 -10.54 -4.20
CA PHE A 104 7.84 -11.29 -5.26
C PHE A 104 7.08 -12.56 -5.68
N THR A 105 6.27 -13.14 -4.78
CA THR A 105 5.47 -14.34 -5.06
C THR A 105 4.44 -14.12 -6.20
N VAL A 106 4.11 -12.86 -6.53
CA VAL A 106 3.12 -12.47 -7.55
C VAL A 106 3.75 -11.79 -8.78
N THR A 107 4.96 -12.20 -9.18
CA THR A 107 5.55 -11.87 -10.50
C THR A 107 5.82 -10.38 -10.78
N VAL A 108 6.12 -9.58 -9.75
CA VAL A 108 6.71 -8.24 -9.93
C VAL A 108 8.23 -8.38 -9.87
N MET A 109 8.95 -7.96 -10.91
CA MET A 109 10.42 -7.94 -10.89
C MET A 109 10.90 -6.87 -9.89
N ASP A 110 11.30 -7.30 -8.70
CA ASP A 110 11.86 -6.44 -7.64
C ASP A 110 13.31 -6.87 -7.30
N LEU A 111 13.89 -6.37 -6.21
CA LEU A 111 15.25 -6.69 -5.72
C LEU A 111 15.54 -8.20 -5.68
N TYR A 112 14.54 -9.02 -5.34
CA TYR A 112 14.67 -10.47 -5.37
C TYR A 112 14.80 -11.02 -6.80
N ALA A 113 14.15 -10.43 -7.81
CA ALA A 113 14.32 -10.83 -9.21
C ALA A 113 15.75 -10.52 -9.70
N VAL A 114 16.32 -9.38 -9.27
CA VAL A 114 17.73 -9.05 -9.52
C VAL A 114 18.65 -10.07 -8.84
N ALA A 115 18.41 -10.38 -7.57
CA ALA A 115 19.19 -11.40 -6.84
C ALA A 115 19.06 -12.79 -7.46
N PHE A 116 17.88 -13.15 -7.97
CA PHE A 116 17.64 -14.42 -8.65
C PHE A 116 18.35 -14.47 -10.01
N LYS A 117 18.37 -13.37 -10.76
CA LYS A 117 19.15 -13.24 -11.99
C LYS A 117 20.65 -13.38 -11.71
N VAL A 118 21.18 -12.69 -10.71
CA VAL A 118 22.58 -12.82 -10.28
C VAL A 118 22.89 -14.24 -9.82
N ARG A 119 21.98 -14.90 -9.10
CA ARG A 119 22.13 -16.32 -8.76
C ARG A 119 22.20 -17.20 -10.01
N GLN A 120 21.39 -16.94 -11.04
CA GLN A 120 21.44 -17.72 -12.28
C GLN A 120 22.72 -17.47 -13.08
N ASP A 121 23.20 -16.23 -13.12
CA ASP A 121 24.39 -15.83 -13.86
C ASP A 121 25.68 -16.30 -13.17
N THR A 122 25.73 -16.23 -11.83
CA THR A 122 26.95 -16.48 -11.04
C THR A 122 26.94 -17.85 -10.32
N LEU A 123 25.81 -18.58 -10.31
CA LEU A 123 25.57 -19.84 -9.57
C LEU A 123 25.79 -19.77 -8.03
N LEU A 124 26.09 -18.59 -7.49
CA LEU A 124 26.22 -18.35 -6.06
C LEU A 124 24.85 -18.10 -5.44
N VAL A 125 24.44 -19.00 -4.54
CA VAL A 125 23.09 -18.98 -3.94
C VAL A 125 23.05 -18.16 -2.66
N TYR A 126 24.10 -18.20 -1.83
CA TYR A 126 24.04 -17.66 -0.47
C TYR A 126 24.26 -16.15 -0.41
N GLU A 127 25.19 -15.60 -1.19
CA GLU A 127 25.53 -14.17 -1.16
C GLU A 127 24.37 -13.26 -1.61
N PRO A 128 23.66 -13.54 -2.72
CA PRO A 128 22.55 -12.68 -3.15
C PRO A 128 21.35 -12.77 -2.19
N LEU A 129 21.09 -13.95 -1.61
CA LEU A 129 20.00 -14.16 -0.67
C LEU A 129 20.25 -13.46 0.67
N LEU A 130 21.48 -13.47 1.18
CA LEU A 130 21.84 -12.75 2.42
C LEU A 130 21.63 -11.24 2.27
N VAL A 131 22.00 -10.67 1.13
CA VAL A 131 21.78 -9.24 0.84
C VAL A 131 20.28 -8.93 0.81
N VAL A 132 19.47 -9.74 0.14
CA VAL A 132 18.01 -9.53 0.09
C VAL A 132 17.35 -9.68 1.47
N THR A 133 17.90 -10.49 2.36
CA THR A 133 17.32 -10.67 3.72
C THR A 133 17.68 -9.51 4.66
N LEU A 134 18.76 -8.78 4.37
CA LEU A 134 19.27 -7.70 5.21
C LEU A 134 18.54 -6.36 4.95
N PHE A 135 17.94 -6.20 3.77
CA PHE A 135 17.24 -4.99 3.31
C PHE A 135 15.72 -5.19 3.29
#